data_AF-A0A821XZE3-F1
#
_entry.id   AF-A0A821XZE3-F1
#
_cell.length_a   1.000
_cell.length_b   1.000
_cell.length_c   1.000
_cell.angle_alpha   90.00
_cell.angle_beta   90.00
_cell.angle_gamma   90.00
#
_symmetry.space_group_name_H-M   'P 1'
#
loop_
_entity.id
_entity.type
_entity.pdbx_description
1 polymer ?
#
loop_
_entity_poly.entity_id
_entity_poly.type
_entity_poly.pdbx_seq_one_letter_code
_entity_poly.pdbx_strand_id
1 'polypeptide(L)'
;DAIASFIWGTYLKTTGAHGAPVSFFRHAPLQDMWGQLTSGMKVEVINTDCSHGSNDPKEKIFWFAYIVRVEGYLALLRYEGCDDDSSMDFWCNLCNKDVHCVGWCGQHGIKLAPPRSIEHRQTDWKTFLVNKLVGAKTLPDSFRQKIQLSLRCPFKKNMLVEVIDKFRVSHMRVGKISEVIGGRLRINYENNAGEHFWVHYASELIHPVGWSYVTGHEIEATDEYKNEAKQIIETNTYSSNVATPDLFRKVPVVSNSDEQFKEGQKLEAVDPLEMSRICPATVGKVLKNGYFMLSIDGSSAEDGSDWFCYHSSSRLIFPINFCKTNNISLSSPLGYQNEFEWEKYLHETNSVSVPEELFQINKEKITNPFSVGMKIEAVDMMAPHLVCVATVAQIADNLIRVHFDGWSDDFEQWIDCQSTNIYPIGWCELVGYKLEPPKQPEQENTETTKRSSKKSTTRKSNKRKRFN
;
A
#
# COMPACT_ATOMS: atom_id res chain seq x y z
N ASP A 1 15.06 -2.29 25.63
CA ASP A 1 15.37 -3.28 24.59
C ASP A 1 15.02 -2.72 23.22
N ALA A 2 16.04 -2.33 22.45
CA ALA A 2 15.85 -1.87 21.08
C ALA A 2 15.64 -3.13 20.21
N ILE A 3 14.40 -3.41 19.84
CA ILE A 3 14.09 -4.41 18.81
C ILE A 3 14.92 -3.98 17.58
N ALA A 4 15.86 -4.84 17.15
CA ALA A 4 16.67 -4.56 15.98
C ALA A 4 15.73 -4.24 14.80
N SER A 5 15.88 -3.06 14.21
CA SER A 5 15.04 -2.65 13.08
C SER A 5 15.25 -3.62 11.92
N PHE A 6 14.18 -4.02 11.26
CA PHE A 6 14.23 -4.92 10.10
C PHE A 6 15.12 -4.35 8.98
N ILE A 7 15.92 -5.21 8.35
CA ILE A 7 16.81 -4.84 7.24
C ILE A 7 16.54 -5.77 6.06
N TRP A 8 15.92 -5.23 5.02
CA TRP A 8 15.62 -5.95 3.78
C TRP A 8 16.84 -6.64 3.16
N GLY A 9 17.99 -5.98 3.14
CA GLY A 9 19.20 -6.56 2.54
C GLY A 9 19.62 -7.89 3.17
N THR A 10 19.54 -8.00 4.50
CA THR A 10 19.79 -9.25 5.23
C THR A 10 18.72 -10.28 4.91
N TYR A 11 17.45 -9.86 4.89
CA TYR A 11 16.32 -10.75 4.61
C TYR A 11 16.38 -11.34 3.19
N LEU A 12 16.62 -10.52 2.17
CA LEU A 12 16.79 -10.94 0.77
C LEU A 12 18.00 -11.86 0.57
N LYS A 13 19.13 -11.58 1.24
CA LYS A 13 20.32 -12.44 1.21
C LYS A 13 20.05 -13.81 1.83
N THR A 14 19.31 -13.85 2.94
CA THR A 14 19.07 -15.09 3.71
C THR A 14 18.03 -15.98 3.05
N THR A 15 16.98 -15.39 2.49
CA THR A 15 15.86 -16.13 1.89
C THR A 15 16.06 -16.41 0.40
N GLY A 16 16.96 -15.68 -0.27
CA GLY A 16 17.07 -15.71 -1.73
C GLY A 16 15.87 -15.11 -2.45
N ALA A 17 14.96 -14.44 -1.74
CA ALA A 17 13.76 -13.85 -2.31
C ALA A 17 14.08 -12.64 -3.22
N HIS A 18 13.09 -12.29 -4.04
CA HIS A 18 13.15 -11.19 -4.99
C HIS A 18 12.03 -10.19 -4.73
N GLY A 19 12.32 -8.90 -4.89
CA GLY A 19 11.37 -7.81 -4.73
C GLY A 19 10.67 -7.45 -6.03
N ALA A 20 9.43 -6.99 -5.92
CA ALA A 20 8.76 -6.41 -7.08
C ALA A 20 9.46 -5.11 -7.53
N PRO A 21 9.71 -4.92 -8.86
CA PRO A 21 10.29 -3.70 -9.39
C PRO A 21 9.43 -2.45 -9.11
N VAL A 22 10.06 -1.29 -8.91
CA VAL A 22 9.33 -0.01 -8.69
C VAL A 22 8.38 0.32 -9.85
N SER A 23 8.73 -0.08 -11.08
CA SER A 23 7.91 0.13 -12.27
C SER A 23 6.51 -0.50 -12.19
N PHE A 24 6.29 -1.46 -11.28
CA PHE A 24 4.98 -2.11 -11.10
C PHE A 24 4.00 -1.25 -10.30
N PHE A 25 4.51 -0.26 -9.54
CA PHE A 25 3.73 0.51 -8.59
C PHE A 25 3.46 1.91 -9.15
N ARG A 26 2.35 2.10 -9.87
CA ARG A 26 2.01 3.36 -10.57
C ARG A 26 2.11 4.64 -9.75
N HIS A 27 1.89 4.56 -8.45
CA HIS A 27 1.89 5.69 -7.52
C HIS A 27 3.24 5.90 -6.82
N ALA A 28 4.20 5.00 -7.00
CA ALA A 28 5.48 5.05 -6.32
C ALA A 28 6.41 6.11 -6.94
N PRO A 29 7.21 6.82 -6.11
CA PRO A 29 8.24 7.74 -6.59
C PRO A 29 9.13 7.13 -7.69
N LEU A 30 9.38 7.86 -8.78
CA LEU A 30 10.28 7.47 -9.89
C LEU A 30 9.83 6.28 -10.75
N GLN A 31 8.59 5.81 -10.60
CA GLN A 31 8.05 4.66 -11.33
C GLN A 31 8.31 4.72 -12.84
N ASP A 32 8.14 5.89 -13.45
CA ASP A 32 8.23 6.16 -14.90
C ASP A 32 9.64 5.99 -15.47
N MET A 33 10.67 6.26 -14.67
CA MET A 33 12.06 6.20 -15.10
C MET A 33 12.81 4.98 -14.56
N TRP A 34 12.23 4.22 -13.63
CA TRP A 34 12.94 3.14 -12.94
C TRP A 34 13.43 2.03 -13.89
N GLY A 35 12.72 1.81 -15.01
CA GLY A 35 13.13 0.84 -16.04
C GLY A 35 14.46 1.16 -16.73
N GLN A 36 15.03 2.36 -16.53
CA GLN A 36 16.34 2.75 -17.04
C GLN A 36 17.49 2.21 -16.18
N LEU A 37 17.22 1.81 -14.93
CA LEU A 37 18.20 1.26 -14.01
C LEU A 37 18.47 -0.20 -14.35
N THR A 38 19.73 -0.52 -14.65
CA THR A 38 20.14 -1.83 -15.15
C THR A 38 21.36 -2.35 -14.42
N SER A 39 21.51 -3.68 -14.37
CA SER A 39 22.73 -4.32 -13.86
C SER A 39 23.96 -3.81 -14.64
N GLY A 40 25.07 -3.65 -13.93
CA GLY A 40 26.33 -3.12 -14.45
C GLY A 40 26.46 -1.60 -14.41
N MET A 41 25.39 -0.84 -14.17
CA MET A 41 25.48 0.62 -13.99
C MET A 41 26.40 0.96 -12.81
N LYS A 42 27.20 2.01 -12.99
CA LYS A 42 28.20 2.48 -12.02
C LYS A 42 27.65 3.65 -11.20
N VAL A 43 28.02 3.69 -9.93
CA VAL A 43 27.62 4.72 -8.96
C VAL A 43 28.79 5.06 -8.04
N GLU A 44 28.76 6.26 -7.49
CA GLU A 44 29.62 6.66 -6.38
C GLU A 44 28.84 6.52 -5.07
N VAL A 45 29.38 5.77 -4.11
CA VAL A 45 28.73 5.45 -2.84
C VAL A 45 29.72 5.54 -1.68
N ILE A 46 29.23 5.70 -0.45
CA ILE A 46 30.09 5.74 0.75
C ILE A 46 30.93 4.48 0.81
N ASN A 47 32.24 4.66 0.95
CA ASN A 47 33.16 3.57 1.27
C ASN A 47 33.14 3.30 2.77
N THR A 48 32.47 2.22 3.16
CA THR A 48 32.34 1.76 4.55
C THR A 48 33.56 0.98 5.05
N ASP A 49 34.48 0.60 4.16
CA ASP A 49 35.69 -0.16 4.46
C ASP A 49 36.93 0.72 4.22
N CYS A 50 37.06 1.81 4.97
CA CYS A 50 38.14 2.79 4.81
C CYS A 50 39.08 2.81 6.03
N SER A 51 40.39 2.77 5.78
CA SER A 51 41.47 2.78 6.80
C SER A 51 41.72 4.15 7.42
N HIS A 52 41.28 5.23 6.76
CA HIS A 52 41.70 6.58 7.09
C HIS A 52 40.67 7.29 7.96
N GLY A 53 40.97 7.33 9.26
CA GLY A 53 40.38 8.28 10.18
C GLY A 53 40.63 9.70 9.67
N SER A 54 39.58 10.30 9.12
CA SER A 54 39.44 11.74 9.23
C SER A 54 39.37 12.07 10.73
N ASN A 55 40.13 13.07 11.17
CA ASN A 55 39.93 13.64 12.51
C ASN A 55 38.53 14.30 12.64
N ASP A 56 37.80 14.42 11.52
CA ASP A 56 36.41 14.85 11.47
C ASP A 56 35.47 13.65 11.23
N PRO A 57 34.65 13.25 12.22
CA PRO A 57 33.66 12.18 12.06
C PRO A 57 32.55 12.46 11.03
N LYS A 58 32.51 13.67 10.42
CA LYS A 58 31.58 14.02 9.34
C LYS A 58 32.16 13.86 7.94
N GLU A 59 33.46 13.65 7.79
CA GLU A 59 34.09 13.48 6.47
C GLU A 59 33.71 12.12 5.88
N LYS A 60 33.01 12.14 4.74
CA LYS A 60 32.61 10.93 4.01
C LYS A 60 33.58 10.67 2.88
N ILE A 61 34.11 9.45 2.84
CA ILE A 61 34.93 8.95 1.74
C ILE A 61 34.05 8.07 0.86
N PHE A 62 34.16 8.25 -0.44
CA PHE A 62 33.37 7.50 -1.42
C PHE A 62 34.24 6.52 -2.20
N TRP A 63 33.60 5.56 -2.85
CA TRP A 63 34.21 4.71 -3.86
C TRP A 63 33.21 4.35 -4.96
N PHE A 64 33.74 3.87 -6.08
CA PHE A 64 32.93 3.38 -7.18
C PHE A 64 32.38 2.00 -6.87
N ALA A 65 31.11 1.80 -7.17
CA ALA A 65 30.46 0.50 -7.14
C ALA A 65 29.60 0.31 -8.40
N TYR A 66 29.23 -0.93 -8.68
CA TYR A 66 28.29 -1.25 -9.74
C TYR A 66 27.09 -2.03 -9.22
N ILE A 67 25.95 -1.83 -9.89
CA ILE A 67 24.70 -2.51 -9.57
C ILE A 67 24.82 -3.97 -10.03
N VAL A 68 24.79 -4.91 -9.10
CA VAL A 68 24.68 -6.34 -9.40
C VAL A 68 23.24 -6.67 -9.79
N ARG A 69 22.27 -6.23 -8.97
CA ARG A 69 20.83 -6.35 -9.23
C ARG A 69 20.03 -5.31 -8.45
N VAL A 70 18.76 -5.11 -8.83
CA VAL A 70 17.83 -4.16 -8.20
C VAL A 70 16.58 -4.91 -7.73
N GLU A 71 16.14 -4.65 -6.51
CA GLU A 71 14.95 -5.22 -5.86
C GLU A 71 14.16 -4.07 -5.21
N GLY A 72 13.08 -3.62 -5.86
CA GLY A 72 12.41 -2.37 -5.48
C GLY A 72 13.37 -1.17 -5.59
N TYR A 73 13.45 -0.36 -4.53
CA TYR A 73 14.40 0.75 -4.41
C TYR A 73 15.81 0.33 -3.97
N LEU A 74 15.98 -0.92 -3.52
CA LEU A 74 17.28 -1.43 -3.10
C LEU A 74 18.06 -1.96 -4.30
N ALA A 75 19.38 -1.76 -4.27
CA ALA A 75 20.31 -2.41 -5.18
C ALA A 75 21.36 -3.18 -4.38
N LEU A 76 21.70 -4.37 -4.86
CA LEU A 76 22.90 -5.06 -4.43
C LEU A 76 24.08 -4.46 -5.20
N LEU A 77 25.01 -3.86 -4.47
CA LEU A 77 26.17 -3.17 -5.03
C LEU A 77 27.44 -3.98 -4.76
N ARG A 78 28.38 -3.91 -5.72
CA ARG A 78 29.74 -4.42 -5.57
C ARG A 78 30.74 -3.31 -5.87
N TYR A 79 31.73 -3.12 -5.01
CA TYR A 79 32.79 -2.14 -5.26
C TYR A 79 33.63 -2.48 -6.49
N GLU A 80 34.05 -1.46 -7.23
CA GLU A 80 35.04 -1.62 -8.30
C GLU A 80 36.36 -2.13 -7.73
N GLY A 81 36.92 -3.16 -8.38
CA GLY A 81 38.13 -3.88 -7.94
C GLY A 81 37.87 -5.19 -7.17
N CYS A 82 36.60 -5.51 -6.87
CA CYS A 82 36.23 -6.82 -6.35
C CYS A 82 36.07 -7.88 -7.45
N ASP A 83 35.78 -7.44 -8.68
CA ASP A 83 35.47 -8.28 -9.84
C ASP A 83 34.45 -9.37 -9.49
N ASP A 84 34.84 -10.65 -9.45
CA ASP A 84 33.95 -11.80 -9.18
C ASP A 84 33.71 -12.08 -7.69
N ASP A 85 34.40 -11.37 -6.79
CA ASP A 85 34.30 -11.54 -5.34
C ASP A 85 33.01 -10.92 -4.79
N SER A 86 32.01 -11.76 -4.52
CA SER A 86 30.73 -11.35 -3.92
C SER A 86 30.75 -11.23 -2.40
N SER A 87 31.89 -11.48 -1.74
CA SER A 87 31.96 -11.47 -0.27
C SER A 87 31.72 -10.08 0.33
N MET A 88 31.99 -9.04 -0.46
CA MET A 88 31.82 -7.64 -0.09
C MET A 88 30.58 -6.99 -0.71
N ASP A 89 29.68 -7.78 -1.29
CA ASP A 89 28.42 -7.24 -1.81
C ASP A 89 27.56 -6.68 -0.67
N PHE A 90 27.00 -5.50 -0.88
CA PHE A 90 26.17 -4.83 0.11
C PHE A 90 24.91 -4.24 -0.51
N TRP A 91 23.83 -4.24 0.25
CA TRP A 91 22.58 -3.64 -0.16
C TRP A 91 22.57 -2.15 0.13
N CYS A 92 22.04 -1.37 -0.80
CA CYS A 92 21.91 0.08 -0.66
C CYS A 92 20.59 0.53 -1.29
N ASN A 93 19.88 1.44 -0.64
CA ASN A 93 18.75 2.12 -1.26
C ASN A 93 19.26 3.15 -2.26
N LEU A 94 18.95 2.98 -3.55
CA LEU A 94 19.45 3.86 -4.60
C LEU A 94 18.97 5.31 -4.46
N CYS A 95 17.88 5.53 -3.73
CA CYS A 95 17.35 6.87 -3.47
C CYS A 95 18.00 7.55 -2.25
N ASN A 96 18.95 6.86 -1.58
CA ASN A 96 19.72 7.42 -0.47
C ASN A 96 20.48 8.67 -0.93
N LYS A 97 20.67 9.61 0.01
CA LYS A 97 21.36 10.89 -0.25
C LYS A 97 22.84 10.77 -0.58
N ASP A 98 23.44 9.64 -0.24
CA ASP A 98 24.86 9.37 -0.41
C ASP A 98 25.12 8.39 -1.58
N VAL A 99 24.20 8.30 -2.53
CA VAL A 99 24.37 7.58 -3.80
C VAL A 99 24.35 8.59 -4.94
N HIS A 100 25.40 8.59 -5.75
CA HIS A 100 25.61 9.59 -6.79
C HIS A 100 25.99 8.98 -8.14
N CYS A 101 25.83 9.76 -9.20
CA CYS A 101 26.39 9.45 -10.50
C CYS A 101 27.92 9.54 -10.48
N VAL A 102 28.57 8.79 -11.37
CA VAL A 102 30.01 8.87 -11.62
C VAL A 102 30.38 10.30 -12.04
N GLY A 103 31.36 10.89 -11.35
CA GLY A 103 31.84 12.25 -11.55
C GLY A 103 31.38 13.24 -10.47
N TRP A 104 30.40 12.88 -9.64
CA TRP A 104 29.84 13.78 -8.63
C TRP A 104 30.87 14.19 -7.57
N CYS A 105 31.62 13.24 -7.02
CA CYS A 105 32.67 13.51 -6.04
C CYS A 105 33.75 14.43 -6.61
N GLY A 106 34.17 14.21 -7.86
CA GLY A 106 35.14 15.06 -8.54
C GLY A 106 34.67 16.51 -8.70
N GLN A 107 33.40 16.70 -9.05
CA GLN A 107 32.79 18.05 -9.18
C GLN A 107 32.68 18.78 -7.84
N HIS A 108 32.50 18.06 -6.73
CA HIS A 108 32.29 18.63 -5.40
C HIS A 108 33.54 18.62 -4.51
N GLY A 109 34.68 18.17 -5.04
CA GLY A 109 35.93 18.07 -4.27
C GLY A 109 35.89 17.04 -3.14
N ILE A 110 35.04 16.01 -3.27
CA ILE A 110 34.90 14.93 -2.29
C ILE A 110 35.95 13.84 -2.56
N LYS A 111 36.51 13.28 -1.49
CA LYS A 111 37.57 12.27 -1.58
C LYS A 111 37.03 10.91 -2.01
N LEU A 112 37.76 10.28 -2.91
CA LEU A 112 37.59 8.90 -3.34
C LEU A 112 38.78 8.07 -2.86
N ALA A 113 38.54 6.92 -2.24
CA ALA A 113 39.60 5.98 -1.86
C ALA A 113 39.12 4.53 -1.99
N PRO A 114 39.99 3.60 -2.44
CA PRO A 114 39.63 2.19 -2.53
C PRO A 114 39.31 1.59 -1.16
N PRO A 115 38.38 0.62 -1.07
CA PRO A 115 38.17 -0.17 0.14
C PRO A 115 39.46 -0.85 0.59
N ARG A 116 39.74 -0.81 1.89
CA ARG A 116 40.94 -1.36 2.51
C ARG A 116 41.16 -2.82 2.13
N SER A 117 40.07 -3.59 2.07
CA SER A 117 40.10 -5.01 1.75
C SER A 117 40.59 -5.30 0.33
N ILE A 118 40.52 -4.32 -0.58
CA ILE A 118 40.96 -4.47 -1.97
C ILE A 118 42.08 -3.52 -2.37
N GLU A 119 42.47 -2.57 -1.53
CA GLU A 119 43.47 -1.54 -1.83
C GLU A 119 44.77 -2.12 -2.43
N HIS A 120 45.21 -3.27 -1.93
CA HIS A 120 46.41 -3.98 -2.38
C HIS A 120 46.27 -4.71 -3.73
N ARG A 121 45.05 -4.87 -4.26
CA ARG A 121 44.77 -5.62 -5.49
C ARG A 121 45.23 -4.88 -6.75
N GLN A 122 45.40 -3.56 -6.68
CA GLN A 122 45.85 -2.74 -7.80
C GLN A 122 46.92 -1.76 -7.34
N THR A 123 47.98 -1.62 -8.14
CA THR A 123 49.05 -0.63 -7.89
C THR A 123 48.75 0.73 -8.52
N ASP A 124 47.97 0.73 -9.61
CA ASP A 124 47.54 1.95 -10.32
C ASP A 124 46.01 1.98 -10.45
N TRP A 125 45.36 2.43 -9.37
CA TRP A 125 43.92 2.62 -9.32
C TRP A 125 43.40 3.62 -10.35
N LYS A 126 44.23 4.60 -10.76
CA LYS A 126 43.80 5.61 -11.72
C LYS A 126 43.60 4.97 -13.10
N THR A 127 44.60 4.25 -13.59
CA THR A 127 44.49 3.56 -14.90
C THR A 127 43.41 2.48 -14.86
N PHE A 128 43.31 1.73 -13.77
CA PHE A 128 42.24 0.75 -13.57
C PHE A 128 40.85 1.38 -13.69
N LEU A 129 40.59 2.47 -12.98
CA LEU A 129 39.29 3.14 -12.98
C LEU A 129 38.98 3.77 -14.35
N VAL A 130 39.96 4.36 -15.03
CA VAL A 130 39.76 4.88 -16.40
C VAL A 130 39.24 3.76 -17.30
N ASN A 131 39.86 2.58 -17.26
CA ASN A 131 39.42 1.45 -18.08
C ASN A 131 38.03 0.93 -17.71
N LYS A 132 37.64 0.98 -16.44
CA LYS A 132 36.34 0.48 -15.96
C LYS A 132 35.19 1.48 -16.15
N LEU A 133 35.47 2.79 -16.12
CA LEU A 133 34.45 3.84 -16.12
C LEU A 133 34.21 4.47 -17.51
N VAL A 134 35.18 4.40 -18.44
CA VAL A 134 35.00 4.94 -19.79
C VAL A 134 33.84 4.22 -20.50
N GLY A 135 32.84 5.00 -20.92
CA GLY A 135 31.64 4.49 -21.59
C GLY A 135 30.65 3.76 -20.69
N ALA A 136 30.90 3.68 -19.38
CA ALA A 136 30.02 3.01 -18.45
C ALA A 136 28.73 3.82 -18.23
N LYS A 137 27.59 3.11 -18.12
CA LYS A 137 26.32 3.73 -17.74
C LYS A 137 26.34 4.11 -16.27
N THR A 138 25.78 5.27 -15.93
CA THR A 138 25.66 5.78 -14.57
C THR A 138 24.26 6.38 -14.34
N LEU A 139 23.91 6.66 -13.09
CA LEU A 139 22.71 7.43 -12.76
C LEU A 139 22.68 8.77 -13.53
N PRO A 140 21.50 9.24 -13.97
CA PRO A 140 21.37 10.58 -14.54
C PRO A 140 21.72 11.67 -13.52
N ASP A 141 22.34 12.77 -13.95
CA ASP A 141 22.65 13.91 -13.06
C ASP A 141 21.39 14.52 -12.41
N SER A 142 20.25 14.43 -13.08
CA SER A 142 18.95 14.89 -12.58
C SER A 142 18.26 13.90 -11.63
N PHE A 143 18.83 12.71 -11.37
CA PHE A 143 18.18 11.64 -10.60
C PHE A 143 17.71 12.12 -9.22
N ARG A 144 18.58 12.83 -8.48
CA ARG A 144 18.25 13.34 -7.15
C ARG A 144 17.17 14.42 -7.15
N GLN A 145 17.17 15.29 -8.15
CA GLN A 145 16.11 16.28 -8.33
C GLN A 145 14.77 15.59 -8.61
N LYS A 146 14.75 14.55 -9.45
CA LYS A 146 13.54 13.78 -9.75
C LYS A 146 13.00 13.06 -8.53
N ILE A 147 13.86 12.51 -7.65
CA ILE A 147 13.45 11.94 -6.35
C ILE A 147 12.64 12.99 -5.57
N GLN A 148 13.24 14.17 -5.35
CA GLN A 148 12.60 15.24 -4.57
C GLN A 148 11.28 15.72 -5.19
N LEU A 149 11.19 15.79 -6.52
CA LEU A 149 9.96 16.16 -7.21
C LEU A 149 8.87 15.10 -7.05
N SER A 150 9.21 13.82 -7.20
CA SER A 150 8.28 12.69 -7.10
C SER A 150 7.74 12.46 -5.68
N LEU A 151 8.46 12.93 -4.65
CA LEU A 151 8.05 12.84 -3.25
C LEU A 151 7.10 13.97 -2.82
N ARG A 152 6.81 14.95 -3.68
CA ARG A 152 5.92 16.06 -3.35
C ARG A 152 4.49 15.56 -3.20
N CYS A 153 3.88 15.87 -2.06
CA CYS A 153 2.45 15.66 -1.84
C CYS A 153 1.70 16.98 -2.04
N PRO A 154 0.58 16.99 -2.78
CA PRO A 154 -0.23 18.19 -2.97
C PRO A 154 -1.00 18.61 -1.70
N PHE A 155 -1.27 17.65 -0.81
CA PHE A 155 -1.97 17.91 0.45
C PHE A 155 -1.04 18.49 1.52
N LYS A 156 -1.62 19.33 2.38
CA LYS A 156 -0.90 20.00 3.47
C LYS A 156 -1.58 19.72 4.80
N LYS A 157 -0.79 19.82 5.87
CA LYS A 157 -1.29 19.79 7.25
C LYS A 157 -2.37 20.86 7.45
N ASN A 158 -3.37 20.53 8.26
CA ASN A 158 -4.57 21.29 8.59
C ASN A 158 -5.62 21.44 7.48
N MET A 159 -5.42 20.82 6.31
CA MET A 159 -6.49 20.76 5.31
C MET A 159 -7.65 19.90 5.80
N LEU A 160 -8.87 20.37 5.53
CA LEU A 160 -10.14 19.70 5.77
C LEU A 160 -10.49 18.78 4.60
N VAL A 161 -10.95 17.59 4.95
CA VAL A 161 -11.40 16.54 4.01
C VAL A 161 -12.61 15.80 4.60
N GLU A 162 -13.38 15.14 3.74
CA GLU A 162 -14.33 14.11 4.15
C GLU A 162 -13.63 12.74 4.04
N VAL A 163 -13.70 11.92 5.08
CA VAL A 163 -13.07 10.59 5.13
C VAL A 163 -14.03 9.56 5.72
N ILE A 164 -13.94 8.31 5.28
CA ILE A 164 -14.75 7.21 5.81
C ILE A 164 -14.68 7.12 7.34
N ASP A 165 -15.80 6.83 7.99
CA ASP A 165 -15.81 6.55 9.43
C ASP A 165 -15.47 5.09 9.69
N LYS A 166 -14.26 4.84 10.21
CA LYS A 166 -13.81 3.49 10.58
C LYS A 166 -14.67 2.79 11.65
N PHE A 167 -15.49 3.52 12.41
CA PHE A 167 -16.41 2.95 13.40
C PHE A 167 -17.81 2.71 12.84
N ARG A 168 -18.15 3.37 11.73
CA ARG A 168 -19.43 3.27 11.04
C ARG A 168 -19.23 3.52 9.54
N VAL A 169 -18.79 2.48 8.86
CA VAL A 169 -18.37 2.47 7.45
C VAL A 169 -19.43 2.94 6.45
N SER A 170 -20.70 2.96 6.84
CA SER A 170 -21.79 3.56 6.05
C SER A 170 -21.80 5.10 6.05
N HIS A 171 -20.93 5.74 6.83
CA HIS A 171 -20.91 7.19 7.03
C HIS A 171 -19.52 7.77 6.74
N MET A 172 -19.53 9.00 6.23
CA MET A 172 -18.35 9.85 6.19
C MET A 172 -18.22 10.65 7.48
N ARG A 173 -17.03 11.17 7.73
CA ARG A 173 -16.71 12.12 8.79
C ARG A 173 -15.85 13.26 8.27
N VAL A 174 -15.94 14.39 8.96
CA VAL A 174 -15.03 15.52 8.75
C VAL A 174 -13.69 15.23 9.43
N GLY A 175 -12.61 15.37 8.66
CA GLY A 175 -11.25 15.12 9.13
C GLY A 175 -10.30 16.27 8.82
N LYS A 176 -9.31 16.46 9.69
CA LYS A 176 -8.18 17.39 9.48
C LYS A 176 -6.89 16.60 9.29
N ILE A 177 -6.15 16.92 8.22
CA ILE A 177 -4.85 16.30 7.96
C ILE A 177 -3.86 16.73 9.05
N SER A 178 -3.36 15.79 9.84
CA SER A 178 -2.40 16.04 10.91
C SER A 178 -0.95 15.78 10.46
N GLU A 179 -0.73 14.82 9.57
CA GLU A 179 0.59 14.43 9.05
C GLU A 179 0.52 13.98 7.60
N VAL A 180 1.62 14.16 6.86
CA VAL A 180 1.80 13.73 5.46
C VAL A 180 3.17 13.07 5.33
N ILE A 181 3.20 11.77 5.01
CA ILE A 181 4.44 10.99 4.89
C ILE A 181 4.35 10.11 3.64
N GLY A 182 5.21 10.36 2.65
CA GLY A 182 5.27 9.54 1.42
C GLY A 182 3.96 9.48 0.62
N GLY A 183 3.09 10.50 0.75
CA GLY A 183 1.75 10.50 0.15
C GLY A 183 0.66 9.84 1.02
N ARG A 184 1.02 9.22 2.15
CA ARG A 184 0.06 8.80 3.17
C ARG A 184 -0.29 9.97 4.07
N LEU A 185 -1.59 10.14 4.30
CA LEU A 185 -2.18 11.16 5.14
C LEU A 185 -2.60 10.53 6.46
N ARG A 186 -2.23 11.16 7.57
CA ARG A 186 -2.86 10.92 8.86
C ARG A 186 -3.97 11.95 9.03
N ILE A 187 -5.20 11.49 9.22
CA ILE A 187 -6.38 12.35 9.34
C ILE A 187 -6.97 12.17 10.72
N ASN A 188 -7.12 13.25 11.48
CA ASN A 188 -7.79 13.25 12.78
C ASN A 188 -9.27 13.62 12.57
N TYR A 189 -10.19 12.85 13.16
CA TYR A 189 -11.61 13.20 13.12
C TYR A 189 -11.89 14.45 13.98
N GLU A 190 -12.78 15.33 13.51
CA GLU A 190 -13.03 16.61 14.20
C GLU A 190 -13.69 16.44 15.59
N ASN A 191 -14.58 15.45 15.74
CA ASN A 191 -15.39 15.27 16.95
C ASN A 191 -14.91 14.16 17.90
N ASN A 192 -13.81 13.45 17.59
CA ASN A 192 -13.28 12.37 18.41
C ASN A 192 -11.78 12.57 18.68
N ALA A 193 -11.46 13.24 19.79
CA ALA A 193 -10.08 13.49 20.19
C ALA A 193 -9.30 12.17 20.36
N GLY A 194 -8.17 12.05 19.66
CA GLY A 194 -7.28 10.88 19.71
C GLY A 194 -7.48 9.87 18.59
N GLU A 195 -8.66 9.88 17.94
CA GLU A 195 -8.96 8.97 16.85
C GLU A 195 -8.48 9.51 15.51
N HIS A 196 -7.85 8.63 14.73
CA HIS A 196 -7.28 8.96 13.45
C HIS A 196 -7.45 7.83 12.43
N PHE A 197 -7.29 8.18 11.16
CA PHE A 197 -7.34 7.30 10.01
C PHE A 197 -6.12 7.55 9.12
N TRP A 198 -5.50 6.48 8.64
CA TRP A 198 -4.36 6.54 7.72
C TRP A 198 -4.78 6.11 6.33
N VAL A 199 -4.42 6.90 5.33
CA VAL A 199 -4.86 6.65 3.95
C VAL A 199 -3.95 7.33 2.95
N HIS A 200 -3.74 6.74 1.78
CA HIS A 200 -3.02 7.42 0.70
C HIS A 200 -3.88 8.54 0.09
N TYR A 201 -3.28 9.67 -0.30
CA TYR A 201 -4.05 10.82 -0.82
C TYR A 201 -4.84 10.55 -2.11
N ALA A 202 -4.49 9.49 -2.83
CA ALA A 202 -5.18 9.03 -4.03
C ALA A 202 -6.15 7.86 -3.79
N SER A 203 -6.49 7.58 -2.53
CA SER A 203 -7.47 6.56 -2.14
C SER A 203 -8.90 6.96 -2.50
N GLU A 204 -9.76 5.97 -2.69
CA GLU A 204 -11.20 6.12 -2.88
C GLU A 204 -11.94 6.43 -1.56
N LEU A 205 -11.26 6.36 -0.40
CA LEU A 205 -11.86 6.56 0.93
C LEU A 205 -11.78 7.99 1.46
N ILE A 206 -11.24 8.93 0.66
CA ILE A 206 -11.16 10.35 1.00
C ILE A 206 -11.72 11.22 -0.11
N HIS A 207 -12.41 12.28 0.29
CA HIS A 207 -13.18 13.11 -0.62
C HIS A 207 -13.08 14.60 -0.25
N PRO A 208 -13.30 15.50 -1.22
CA PRO A 208 -13.36 16.94 -0.95
C PRO A 208 -14.56 17.30 -0.09
N VAL A 209 -14.48 18.45 0.58
CA VAL A 209 -15.60 19.03 1.33
C VAL A 209 -16.81 19.25 0.41
N GLY A 210 -17.98 18.78 0.85
CA GLY A 210 -19.23 18.79 0.11
C GLY A 210 -19.47 17.57 -0.77
N TRP A 211 -18.54 16.60 -0.82
CA TRP A 211 -18.72 15.38 -1.61
C TRP A 211 -19.94 14.58 -1.15
N SER A 212 -20.15 14.41 0.15
CA SER A 212 -21.29 13.69 0.72
C SER A 212 -22.61 14.36 0.33
N TYR A 213 -22.66 15.70 0.35
CA TYR A 213 -23.82 16.48 -0.10
C TYR A 213 -24.11 16.27 -1.60
N VAL A 214 -23.07 16.28 -2.44
CA VAL A 214 -23.21 16.11 -3.90
C VAL A 214 -23.65 14.69 -4.26
N THR A 215 -23.07 13.68 -3.62
CA THR A 215 -23.34 12.27 -3.93
C THR A 215 -24.62 11.74 -3.28
N GLY A 216 -25.02 12.33 -2.15
CA GLY A 216 -26.10 11.83 -1.30
C GLY A 216 -25.62 10.76 -0.30
N HIS A 217 -24.31 10.66 -0.08
CA HIS A 217 -23.75 9.82 0.97
C HIS A 217 -23.97 10.44 2.35
N GLU A 218 -24.18 9.60 3.37
CA GLU A 218 -24.37 10.07 4.74
C GLU A 218 -23.05 10.59 5.35
N ILE A 219 -23.14 11.64 6.16
CA ILE A 219 -22.01 12.24 6.86
C ILE A 219 -22.36 12.61 8.30
N GLU A 220 -21.51 12.20 9.24
CA GLU A 220 -21.55 12.64 10.62
C GLU A 220 -20.77 13.96 10.78
N ALA A 221 -21.51 15.07 10.75
CA ALA A 221 -20.98 16.44 10.86
C ALA A 221 -22.02 17.38 11.51
N THR A 222 -21.56 18.53 12.01
CA THR A 222 -22.45 19.56 12.56
C THR A 222 -23.26 20.24 11.46
N ASP A 223 -24.36 20.89 11.83
CA ASP A 223 -25.19 21.63 10.87
C ASP A 223 -24.45 22.83 10.28
N GLU A 224 -23.56 23.46 11.05
CA GLU A 224 -22.69 24.53 10.57
C GLU A 224 -21.80 24.03 9.42
N TYR A 225 -21.14 22.87 9.60
CA TYR A 225 -20.32 22.27 8.55
C TYR A 225 -21.15 21.95 7.32
N LYS A 226 -22.33 21.35 7.48
CA LYS A 226 -23.19 20.98 6.35
C LYS A 226 -23.62 22.21 5.54
N ASN A 227 -23.92 23.32 6.22
CA ASN A 227 -24.25 24.59 5.57
C ASN A 227 -23.04 25.20 4.84
N GLU A 228 -21.85 25.17 5.45
CA GLU A 228 -20.60 25.63 4.81
C GLU A 228 -20.26 24.78 3.57
N ALA A 229 -20.33 23.46 3.69
CA ALA A 229 -20.07 22.54 2.60
C ALA A 229 -21.02 22.79 1.41
N LYS A 230 -22.31 23.00 1.69
CA LYS A 230 -23.30 23.37 0.67
C LYS A 230 -22.94 24.70 0.00
N GLN A 231 -22.58 25.72 0.77
CA GLN A 231 -22.18 27.02 0.22
C GLN A 231 -20.92 26.92 -0.65
N ILE A 232 -19.92 26.12 -0.25
CA ILE A 232 -18.72 25.86 -1.04
C ILE A 232 -19.11 25.26 -2.40
N ILE A 233 -20.02 24.28 -2.43
CA ILE A 233 -20.49 23.65 -3.67
C ILE A 233 -21.27 24.63 -4.55
N GLU A 234 -22.11 25.50 -3.97
CA GLU A 234 -22.92 26.46 -4.72
C GLU A 234 -22.11 27.64 -5.28
N THR A 235 -21.09 28.09 -4.55
CA THR A 235 -20.30 29.29 -4.88
C THR A 235 -18.94 28.99 -5.50
N ASN A 236 -18.48 27.73 -5.43
CA ASN A 236 -17.14 27.30 -5.83
C ASN A 236 -16.00 28.14 -5.20
N THR A 237 -16.22 28.59 -3.95
CA THR A 237 -15.27 29.42 -3.20
C THR A 237 -14.75 28.64 -2.01
N TYR A 238 -13.42 28.52 -1.90
CA TYR A 238 -12.76 27.68 -0.90
C TYR A 238 -11.96 28.53 0.08
N SER A 239 -12.08 28.21 1.36
CA SER A 239 -11.18 28.72 2.40
C SER A 239 -9.79 28.07 2.27
N SER A 240 -8.76 28.72 2.83
CA SER A 240 -7.36 28.29 2.67
C SER A 240 -7.04 26.94 3.31
N ASN A 241 -7.88 26.47 4.23
CA ASN A 241 -7.76 25.21 4.93
C ASN A 241 -8.66 24.11 4.35
N VAL A 242 -9.33 24.32 3.22
CA VAL A 242 -10.13 23.27 2.56
C VAL A 242 -9.31 22.64 1.43
N ALA A 243 -9.24 21.31 1.40
CA ALA A 243 -8.66 20.61 0.25
C ALA A 243 -9.62 20.73 -0.95
N THR A 244 -9.13 21.33 -2.03
CA THR A 244 -9.93 21.54 -3.24
C THR A 244 -10.11 20.26 -4.04
N PRO A 245 -11.22 20.09 -4.80
CA PRO A 245 -11.51 18.85 -5.52
C PRO A 245 -10.43 18.38 -6.51
N ASP A 246 -9.64 19.29 -7.07
CA ASP A 246 -8.56 18.99 -8.01
C ASP A 246 -7.38 18.23 -7.37
N LEU A 247 -7.26 18.25 -6.03
CA LEU A 247 -6.24 17.51 -5.31
C LEU A 247 -6.55 16.01 -5.21
N PHE A 248 -7.82 15.62 -5.38
CA PHE A 248 -8.29 14.25 -5.19
C PHE A 248 -8.16 13.43 -6.47
N ARG A 249 -8.12 12.10 -6.31
CA ARG A 249 -8.16 11.18 -7.45
C ARG A 249 -9.44 11.44 -8.26
N LYS A 250 -9.28 11.62 -9.57
CA LYS A 250 -10.39 11.74 -10.50
C LYS A 250 -11.03 10.37 -10.71
N VAL A 251 -12.34 10.30 -10.54
CA VAL A 251 -13.14 9.12 -10.89
C VAL A 251 -13.71 9.28 -12.31
N PRO A 252 -13.90 8.19 -13.06
CA PRO A 252 -14.53 8.24 -14.38
C PRO A 252 -15.93 8.86 -14.31
N VAL A 253 -16.28 9.69 -15.30
CA VAL A 253 -17.63 10.26 -15.40
C VAL A 253 -18.59 9.18 -15.89
N VAL A 254 -19.63 8.90 -15.11
CA VAL A 254 -20.70 7.97 -15.48
C VAL A 254 -21.84 8.75 -16.13
N SER A 255 -22.24 8.37 -17.36
CA SER A 255 -23.38 8.97 -18.04
C SER A 255 -24.71 8.55 -17.39
N ASN A 256 -25.72 9.44 -17.47
CA ASN A 256 -27.09 9.16 -17.02
C ASN A 256 -27.86 8.28 -18.02
N SER A 257 -27.27 7.14 -18.40
CA SER A 257 -27.89 6.08 -19.24
C SER A 257 -28.55 5.00 -18.37
N ASP A 258 -29.43 4.19 -18.97
CA ASP A 258 -30.03 2.99 -18.34
C ASP A 258 -28.99 1.92 -17.90
N GLU A 259 -27.74 2.09 -18.30
CA GLU A 259 -26.55 1.30 -17.95
C GLU A 259 -25.94 1.69 -16.59
N GLN A 260 -26.71 1.57 -15.51
CA GLN A 260 -26.24 1.81 -14.14
C GLN A 260 -26.57 0.63 -13.22
N PHE A 261 -25.82 0.53 -12.12
CA PHE A 261 -26.13 -0.39 -11.03
C PHE A 261 -27.50 -0.04 -10.44
N LYS A 262 -28.29 -1.06 -10.07
CA LYS A 262 -29.65 -0.91 -9.54
C LYS A 262 -29.77 -1.61 -8.21
N GLU A 263 -30.61 -1.06 -7.33
CA GLU A 263 -30.90 -1.63 -6.02
C GLU A 263 -31.43 -3.08 -6.16
N GLY A 264 -30.98 -3.96 -5.26
CA GLY A 264 -31.31 -5.38 -5.26
C GLY A 264 -30.50 -6.25 -6.23
N GLN A 265 -29.70 -5.66 -7.12
CA GLN A 265 -28.81 -6.46 -7.98
C GLN A 265 -27.66 -7.06 -7.17
N LYS A 266 -27.23 -8.27 -7.59
CA LYS A 266 -26.16 -9.02 -6.93
C LYS A 266 -24.85 -9.06 -7.73
N LEU A 267 -23.75 -9.10 -7.00
CA LEU A 267 -22.38 -9.13 -7.53
C LEU A 267 -21.43 -9.82 -6.54
N GLU A 268 -20.16 -9.98 -6.89
CA GLU A 268 -19.10 -10.43 -5.98
C GLU A 268 -18.26 -9.22 -5.53
N ALA A 269 -17.87 -9.14 -4.26
CA ALA A 269 -17.02 -8.04 -3.77
C ALA A 269 -16.04 -8.51 -2.70
N VAL A 270 -14.89 -7.85 -2.61
CA VAL A 270 -13.99 -8.01 -1.47
C VAL A 270 -14.69 -7.44 -0.22
N ASP A 271 -14.73 -8.21 0.86
CA ASP A 271 -15.33 -7.77 2.13
C ASP A 271 -14.42 -6.73 2.81
N PRO A 272 -14.84 -5.47 2.99
CA PRO A 272 -13.98 -4.44 3.57
C PRO A 272 -13.73 -4.62 5.08
N LEU A 273 -14.51 -5.47 5.76
CA LEU A 273 -14.29 -5.85 7.16
C LEU A 273 -13.44 -7.11 7.30
N GLU A 274 -13.30 -7.90 6.23
CA GLU A 274 -12.52 -9.14 6.20
C GLU A 274 -11.88 -9.31 4.83
N MET A 275 -10.84 -8.51 4.58
CA MET A 275 -10.16 -8.33 3.30
C MET A 275 -9.59 -9.61 2.66
N SER A 276 -9.55 -10.73 3.40
CA SER A 276 -9.18 -12.07 2.90
C SER A 276 -10.28 -12.72 2.04
N ARG A 277 -11.52 -12.21 2.14
CA ARG A 277 -12.70 -12.82 1.53
C ARG A 277 -13.23 -12.03 0.35
N ILE A 278 -13.70 -12.77 -0.64
CA ILE A 278 -14.64 -12.27 -1.65
C ILE A 278 -15.98 -12.96 -1.36
N CYS A 279 -17.05 -12.17 -1.33
CA CYS A 279 -18.38 -12.60 -0.91
C CYS A 279 -19.43 -12.20 -1.96
N PRO A 280 -20.55 -12.92 -2.06
CA PRO A 280 -21.78 -12.39 -2.65
C PRO A 280 -22.20 -11.11 -1.93
N ALA A 281 -22.59 -10.11 -2.72
CA ALA A 281 -22.99 -8.82 -2.21
C ALA A 281 -24.18 -8.27 -2.99
N THR A 282 -24.94 -7.40 -2.35
CA THR A 282 -26.16 -6.79 -2.90
C THR A 282 -26.03 -5.27 -2.94
N VAL A 283 -26.40 -4.67 -4.07
CA VAL A 283 -26.52 -3.20 -4.18
C VAL A 283 -27.69 -2.74 -3.32
N GLY A 284 -27.39 -2.05 -2.22
CA GLY A 284 -28.39 -1.59 -1.25
C GLY A 284 -29.03 -0.27 -1.66
N LYS A 285 -28.22 0.75 -1.95
CA LYS A 285 -28.68 2.10 -2.32
C LYS A 285 -27.83 2.69 -3.43
N VAL A 286 -28.46 3.19 -4.49
CA VAL A 286 -27.74 3.88 -5.57
C VAL A 286 -27.58 5.36 -5.23
N LEU A 287 -26.35 5.87 -5.33
CA LEU A 287 -26.01 7.27 -5.09
C LEU A 287 -25.74 7.99 -6.42
N LYS A 288 -25.50 9.29 -6.36
CA LYS A 288 -25.16 10.07 -7.57
C LYS A 288 -23.71 9.82 -7.98
N ASN A 289 -23.39 10.21 -9.21
CA ASN A 289 -22.02 10.18 -9.78
C ASN A 289 -21.39 8.78 -9.76
N GLY A 290 -22.18 7.74 -9.99
CA GLY A 290 -21.68 6.37 -10.12
C GLY A 290 -21.31 5.68 -8.81
N TYR A 291 -21.60 6.29 -7.66
CA TYR A 291 -21.44 5.67 -6.35
C TYR A 291 -22.67 4.86 -5.95
N PHE A 292 -22.49 3.85 -5.11
CA PHE A 292 -23.58 3.10 -4.51
C PHE A 292 -23.13 2.46 -3.20
N MET A 293 -24.08 2.19 -2.31
CA MET A 293 -23.88 1.46 -1.07
C MET A 293 -24.09 -0.03 -1.34
N LEU A 294 -23.10 -0.83 -0.95
CA LEU A 294 -23.07 -2.27 -1.12
C LEU A 294 -23.13 -2.96 0.25
N SER A 295 -23.89 -4.04 0.33
CA SER A 295 -24.00 -4.86 1.54
C SER A 295 -23.48 -6.27 1.26
N ILE A 296 -22.67 -6.83 2.17
CA ILE A 296 -22.20 -8.21 2.07
C ILE A 296 -23.33 -9.16 2.54
N ASP A 297 -23.65 -10.15 1.71
CA ASP A 297 -24.82 -11.00 1.97
C ASP A 297 -24.60 -11.89 3.21
N GLY A 298 -25.61 -11.93 4.09
CA GLY A 298 -25.62 -12.72 5.33
C GLY A 298 -24.96 -12.05 6.54
N SER A 299 -24.12 -11.03 6.34
CA SER A 299 -23.50 -10.24 7.42
C SER A 299 -24.12 -8.86 7.61
N SER A 300 -25.02 -8.45 6.70
CA SER A 300 -25.65 -7.12 6.66
C SER A 300 -26.46 -6.77 7.92
N ALA A 301 -26.21 -5.60 8.50
CA ALA A 301 -27.02 -5.05 9.58
C ALA A 301 -28.39 -4.56 9.06
N GLU A 302 -29.46 -4.75 9.85
CA GLU A 302 -30.82 -4.35 9.46
C GLU A 302 -30.96 -2.84 9.22
N ASP A 303 -30.13 -2.03 9.86
CA ASP A 303 -30.10 -0.57 9.74
C ASP A 303 -29.15 -0.05 8.66
N GLY A 304 -28.49 -0.96 7.93
CA GLY A 304 -27.50 -0.63 6.89
C GLY A 304 -26.23 0.03 7.41
N SER A 305 -25.94 -0.07 8.72
CA SER A 305 -24.77 0.56 9.33
C SER A 305 -23.42 0.03 8.81
N ASP A 306 -23.41 -1.18 8.26
CA ASP A 306 -22.27 -1.89 7.69
C ASP A 306 -22.22 -1.87 6.15
N TRP A 307 -23.05 -1.05 5.51
CA TRP A 307 -22.97 -0.86 4.07
C TRP A 307 -21.73 -0.05 3.71
N PHE A 308 -21.08 -0.45 2.61
CA PHE A 308 -19.87 0.20 2.12
C PHE A 308 -20.12 0.94 0.82
N CYS A 309 -19.59 2.15 0.72
CA CYS A 309 -19.65 2.91 -0.51
C CYS A 309 -18.59 2.43 -1.50
N TYR A 310 -19.03 2.06 -2.70
CA TYR A 310 -18.17 1.79 -3.84
C TYR A 310 -18.54 2.71 -5.01
N HIS A 311 -17.54 3.08 -5.80
CA HIS A 311 -17.77 3.63 -7.13
C HIS A 311 -17.89 2.48 -8.13
N SER A 312 -18.71 2.64 -9.17
CA SER A 312 -18.87 1.70 -10.29
C SER A 312 -17.57 1.33 -11.01
N SER A 313 -16.54 2.17 -10.90
CA SER A 313 -15.21 1.90 -11.44
C SER A 313 -14.26 1.20 -10.45
N SER A 314 -14.71 0.88 -9.24
CA SER A 314 -13.85 0.24 -8.25
C SER A 314 -13.42 -1.13 -8.75
N ARG A 315 -12.21 -1.53 -8.36
CA ARG A 315 -11.60 -2.80 -8.78
C ARG A 315 -11.74 -3.91 -7.73
N LEU A 316 -12.55 -3.67 -6.72
CA LEU A 316 -12.85 -4.60 -5.63
C LEU A 316 -14.30 -5.12 -5.69
N ILE A 317 -14.99 -4.83 -6.79
CA ILE A 317 -16.31 -5.35 -7.14
C ILE A 317 -16.21 -6.08 -8.48
N PHE A 318 -16.92 -7.19 -8.61
CA PHE A 318 -16.79 -8.12 -9.73
C PHE A 318 -18.15 -8.67 -10.16
N PRO A 319 -18.31 -9.04 -11.43
CA PRO A 319 -19.49 -9.79 -11.86
C PRO A 319 -19.59 -11.13 -11.12
N ILE A 320 -20.80 -11.69 -11.09
CA ILE A 320 -21.00 -13.04 -10.56
C ILE A 320 -20.12 -14.06 -11.31
N ASN A 321 -19.70 -15.12 -10.62
CA ASN A 321 -18.77 -16.14 -11.11
C ASN A 321 -17.32 -15.65 -11.36
N PHE A 322 -16.93 -14.45 -10.94
CA PHE A 322 -15.54 -14.00 -11.02
C PHE A 322 -14.60 -14.93 -10.25
N CYS A 323 -14.94 -15.26 -8.99
CA CYS A 323 -14.18 -16.20 -8.17
C CYS A 323 -14.06 -17.57 -8.83
N LYS A 324 -15.16 -18.11 -9.35
CA LYS A 324 -15.18 -19.40 -10.05
C LYS A 324 -14.26 -19.41 -11.27
N THR A 325 -14.30 -18.34 -12.07
CA THR A 325 -13.47 -18.19 -13.28
C THR A 325 -11.98 -18.09 -12.95
N ASN A 326 -11.65 -17.48 -11.81
CA ASN A 326 -10.27 -17.23 -11.38
C ASN A 326 -9.74 -18.23 -10.34
N ASN A 327 -10.44 -19.34 -10.09
CA ASN A 327 -10.07 -20.35 -9.08
C ASN A 327 -9.87 -19.75 -7.67
N ILE A 328 -10.70 -18.77 -7.30
CA ILE A 328 -10.78 -18.24 -5.94
C ILE A 328 -11.96 -18.90 -5.23
N SER A 329 -11.78 -19.25 -3.96
CA SER A 329 -12.89 -19.71 -3.12
C SER A 329 -13.80 -18.53 -2.76
N LEU A 330 -15.03 -18.53 -3.27
CA LEU A 330 -16.06 -17.57 -2.89
C LEU A 330 -16.60 -17.92 -1.50
N SER A 331 -16.62 -16.96 -0.58
CA SER A 331 -17.18 -17.15 0.76
C SER A 331 -18.70 -17.14 0.69
N SER A 332 -19.33 -18.25 1.08
CA SER A 332 -20.80 -18.35 1.10
C SER A 332 -21.42 -17.32 2.06
N PRO A 333 -22.63 -16.81 1.78
CA PRO A 333 -23.33 -15.91 2.68
C PRO A 333 -23.50 -16.54 4.06
N LEU A 334 -23.32 -15.74 5.12
CA LEU A 334 -23.42 -16.27 6.48
C LEU A 334 -24.81 -16.86 6.74
N GLY A 335 -24.85 -18.09 7.23
CA GLY A 335 -26.10 -18.82 7.49
C GLY A 335 -26.67 -19.59 6.28
N TYR A 336 -26.06 -19.49 5.09
CA TYR A 336 -26.42 -20.29 3.93
C TYR A 336 -25.96 -21.75 4.13
N GLN A 337 -26.91 -22.70 4.13
CA GLN A 337 -26.65 -24.09 4.53
C GLN A 337 -26.24 -25.01 3.37
N ASN A 338 -26.55 -24.61 2.13
CA ASN A 338 -26.28 -25.40 0.94
C ASN A 338 -24.93 -25.02 0.34
N GLU A 339 -24.40 -25.88 -0.54
CA GLU A 339 -23.34 -25.46 -1.46
C GLU A 339 -23.80 -24.25 -2.28
N PHE A 340 -22.95 -23.23 -2.34
CA PHE A 340 -23.29 -21.96 -2.98
C PHE A 340 -23.13 -22.07 -4.49
N GLU A 341 -24.23 -21.80 -5.21
CA GLU A 341 -24.25 -21.68 -6.66
C GLU A 341 -25.07 -20.45 -7.04
N TRP A 342 -24.50 -19.58 -7.88
CA TRP A 342 -25.12 -18.31 -8.24
C TRP A 342 -26.52 -18.45 -8.85
N GLU A 343 -26.73 -19.41 -9.76
CA GLU A 343 -28.03 -19.61 -10.41
C GLU A 343 -29.13 -19.95 -9.39
N LYS A 344 -28.85 -20.91 -8.50
CA LYS A 344 -29.75 -21.29 -7.42
C LYS A 344 -29.98 -20.14 -6.45
N TYR A 345 -28.93 -19.43 -6.06
CA TYR A 345 -29.02 -18.33 -5.11
C TYR A 345 -29.84 -17.14 -5.65
N LEU A 346 -29.66 -16.79 -6.93
CA LEU A 346 -30.47 -15.77 -7.60
C LEU A 346 -31.95 -16.18 -7.64
N HIS A 347 -32.24 -17.45 -7.94
CA HIS A 347 -33.61 -17.98 -7.93
C HIS A 347 -34.26 -17.94 -6.54
N GLU A 348 -33.55 -18.42 -5.51
CA GLU A 348 -34.04 -18.45 -4.12
C GLU A 348 -34.30 -17.04 -3.57
N THR A 349 -33.49 -16.06 -3.95
CA THR A 349 -33.61 -14.68 -3.50
C THR A 349 -34.47 -13.80 -4.41
N ASN A 350 -34.99 -14.36 -5.52
CA ASN A 350 -35.73 -13.62 -6.54
C ASN A 350 -35.00 -12.33 -6.98
N SER A 351 -33.70 -12.44 -7.22
CA SER A 351 -32.82 -11.34 -7.58
C SER A 351 -32.17 -11.56 -8.95
N VAL A 352 -31.51 -10.52 -9.45
CA VAL A 352 -30.76 -10.57 -10.72
C VAL A 352 -29.33 -10.10 -10.49
N SER A 353 -28.39 -10.60 -11.29
CA SER A 353 -27.01 -10.11 -11.24
C SER A 353 -26.87 -8.74 -11.88
N VAL A 354 -25.83 -8.01 -11.48
CA VAL A 354 -25.37 -6.84 -12.23
C VAL A 354 -24.83 -7.31 -13.60
N PRO A 355 -25.19 -6.65 -14.72
CA PRO A 355 -24.64 -6.95 -16.04
C PRO A 355 -23.11 -6.81 -16.09
N GLU A 356 -22.42 -7.74 -16.73
CA GLU A 356 -20.95 -7.80 -16.77
C GLU A 356 -20.33 -6.57 -17.44
N GLU A 357 -21.06 -5.93 -18.36
CA GLU A 357 -20.62 -4.77 -19.12
C GLU A 357 -20.48 -3.51 -18.26
N LEU A 358 -21.06 -3.49 -17.05
CA LEU A 358 -20.96 -2.35 -16.15
C LEU A 358 -19.62 -2.31 -15.41
N PHE A 359 -18.94 -3.45 -15.24
CA PHE A 359 -17.72 -3.54 -14.44
C PHE A 359 -16.49 -3.03 -15.19
N GLN A 360 -15.70 -2.17 -14.54
CA GLN A 360 -14.50 -1.58 -15.13
C GLN A 360 -13.43 -2.63 -15.48
N ILE A 361 -13.36 -3.73 -14.72
CA ILE A 361 -12.43 -4.84 -14.98
C ILE A 361 -12.60 -5.43 -16.39
N ASN A 362 -13.81 -5.36 -16.95
CA ASN A 362 -14.13 -5.83 -18.30
C ASN A 362 -13.86 -4.77 -19.38
N LYS A 363 -13.77 -3.49 -19.01
CA LYS A 363 -13.54 -2.36 -19.92
C LYS A 363 -12.04 -2.10 -20.13
N GLU A 364 -11.24 -2.21 -19.08
CA GLU A 364 -9.79 -2.00 -19.11
C GLU A 364 -9.05 -3.30 -18.84
N LYS A 365 -8.51 -3.92 -19.89
CA LYS A 365 -7.58 -5.04 -19.74
C LYS A 365 -6.25 -4.55 -19.21
N ILE A 366 -6.09 -4.59 -17.89
CA ILE A 366 -4.82 -4.42 -17.22
C ILE A 366 -4.11 -5.77 -17.22
N THR A 367 -2.81 -5.76 -17.51
CA THR A 367 -1.97 -6.93 -17.27
C THR A 367 -1.35 -6.77 -15.90
N ASN A 368 -1.68 -7.69 -14.99
CA ASN A 368 -1.07 -7.75 -13.67
C ASN A 368 0.44 -8.01 -13.82
N PRO A 369 1.31 -7.08 -13.40
CA PRO A 369 2.75 -7.22 -13.63
C PRO A 369 3.43 -8.15 -12.62
N PHE A 370 2.76 -8.50 -11.52
CA PHE A 370 3.36 -9.23 -10.41
C PHE A 370 3.55 -10.71 -10.72
N SER A 371 4.34 -11.38 -9.88
CA SER A 371 4.48 -12.83 -9.86
C SER A 371 4.43 -13.33 -8.42
N VAL A 372 3.88 -14.53 -8.22
CA VAL A 372 3.85 -15.18 -6.91
C VAL A 372 5.26 -15.31 -6.34
N GLY A 373 5.41 -15.03 -5.05
CA GLY A 373 6.69 -15.03 -4.34
C GLY A 373 7.43 -13.69 -4.34
N MET A 374 7.01 -12.70 -5.13
CA MET A 374 7.60 -11.37 -5.07
C MET A 374 7.37 -10.70 -3.72
N LYS A 375 8.42 -10.11 -3.17
CA LYS A 375 8.42 -9.35 -1.92
C LYS A 375 8.04 -7.89 -2.16
N ILE A 376 7.20 -7.35 -1.28
CA ILE A 376 6.68 -5.98 -1.32
C ILE A 376 6.57 -5.42 0.11
N GLU A 377 6.33 -4.11 0.22
CA GLU A 377 5.86 -3.49 1.45
C GLU A 377 4.35 -3.24 1.30
N ALA A 378 3.51 -3.71 2.22
CA ALA A 378 2.06 -3.61 2.08
C ALA A 378 1.42 -3.02 3.34
N VAL A 379 0.41 -2.17 3.14
CA VAL A 379 -0.42 -1.66 4.22
C VAL A 379 -1.31 -2.78 4.73
N ASP A 380 -1.39 -2.95 6.05
CA ASP A 380 -2.47 -3.73 6.64
C ASP A 380 -3.77 -2.92 6.56
N MET A 381 -4.72 -3.33 5.71
CA MET A 381 -5.98 -2.61 5.51
C MET A 381 -6.89 -2.65 6.75
N MET A 382 -6.69 -3.61 7.66
CA MET A 382 -7.39 -3.67 8.95
C MET A 382 -6.74 -2.75 9.99
N ALA A 383 -5.46 -2.44 9.82
CA ALA A 383 -4.69 -1.51 10.64
C ALA A 383 -3.87 -0.53 9.77
N PRO A 384 -4.50 0.45 9.09
CA PRO A 384 -3.84 1.24 8.01
C PRO A 384 -2.64 2.10 8.41
N HIS A 385 -2.32 2.16 9.71
CA HIS A 385 -1.11 2.80 10.23
C HIS A 385 0.13 1.90 10.12
N LEU A 386 -0.04 0.61 9.84
CA LEU A 386 1.03 -0.35 9.66
C LEU A 386 1.34 -0.51 8.17
N VAL A 387 2.63 -0.51 7.85
CA VAL A 387 3.16 -0.99 6.57
C VAL A 387 4.09 -2.14 6.93
N CYS A 388 3.86 -3.30 6.32
CA CYS A 388 4.43 -4.57 6.72
C CYS A 388 5.26 -5.20 5.60
N VAL A 389 6.23 -6.01 5.97
CA VAL A 389 6.91 -6.93 5.05
C VAL A 389 5.91 -7.96 4.54
N ALA A 390 5.77 -8.06 3.22
CA ALA A 390 4.76 -8.91 2.62
C ALA A 390 5.22 -9.61 1.33
N THR A 391 4.46 -10.62 0.93
CA THR A 391 4.69 -11.46 -0.24
C THR A 391 3.42 -11.55 -1.09
N VAL A 392 3.56 -11.53 -2.42
CA VAL A 392 2.47 -11.88 -3.34
C VAL A 392 2.24 -13.39 -3.28
N ALA A 393 1.15 -13.83 -2.66
CA ALA A 393 0.82 -15.24 -2.45
C ALA A 393 0.01 -15.86 -3.59
N GLN A 394 -0.88 -15.08 -4.21
CA GLN A 394 -1.73 -15.52 -5.32
C GLN A 394 -1.97 -14.36 -6.29
N ILE A 395 -2.26 -14.69 -7.55
CA ILE A 395 -2.66 -13.74 -8.58
C ILE A 395 -3.97 -14.22 -9.20
N ALA A 396 -4.93 -13.31 -9.35
CA ALA A 396 -6.22 -13.59 -9.97
C ALA A 396 -6.68 -12.35 -10.75
N ASP A 397 -6.55 -12.41 -12.08
CA ASP A 397 -6.73 -11.24 -12.94
C ASP A 397 -5.90 -10.04 -12.41
N ASN A 398 -6.53 -8.89 -12.19
CA ASN A 398 -5.92 -7.68 -11.64
C ASN A 398 -5.72 -7.71 -10.13
N LEU A 399 -6.18 -8.75 -9.43
CA LEU A 399 -5.97 -8.89 -8.00
C LEU A 399 -4.67 -9.63 -7.70
N ILE A 400 -4.05 -9.23 -6.60
CA ILE A 400 -3.03 -10.00 -5.91
C ILE A 400 -3.54 -10.33 -4.51
N ARG A 401 -3.22 -11.52 -4.04
CA ARG A 401 -3.37 -11.90 -2.63
C ARG A 401 -2.06 -11.60 -1.93
N VAL A 402 -2.10 -10.74 -0.93
CA VAL A 402 -0.94 -10.30 -0.17
C VAL A 402 -0.88 -11.06 1.15
N HIS A 403 0.24 -11.74 1.38
CA HIS A 403 0.57 -12.43 2.63
C HIS A 403 1.54 -11.59 3.44
N PHE A 404 1.25 -11.40 4.73
CA PHE A 404 2.14 -10.69 5.65
C PHE A 404 3.12 -11.70 6.28
N ASP A 405 4.41 -11.54 5.99
CA ASP A 405 5.40 -12.57 6.31
C ASP A 405 5.42 -12.91 7.81
N GLY A 406 5.31 -14.21 8.12
CA GLY A 406 5.32 -14.73 9.49
C GLY A 406 3.96 -14.72 10.18
N TRP A 407 2.91 -14.18 9.55
CA TRP A 407 1.53 -14.26 10.03
C TRP A 407 0.78 -15.45 9.40
N SER A 408 -0.36 -15.81 10.00
CA SER A 408 -1.27 -16.83 9.45
C SER A 408 -1.87 -16.35 8.12
N ASP A 409 -2.25 -17.30 7.25
CA ASP A 409 -2.94 -17.01 6.00
C ASP A 409 -4.33 -16.36 6.22
N ASP A 410 -4.86 -16.45 7.44
CA ASP A 410 -6.10 -15.76 7.84
C ASP A 410 -6.00 -14.23 7.74
N PHE A 411 -4.78 -13.69 7.78
CA PHE A 411 -4.51 -12.25 7.66
C PHE A 411 -4.23 -11.81 6.22
N GLU A 412 -4.26 -12.72 5.25
CA GLU A 412 -4.03 -12.37 3.84
C GLU A 412 -5.09 -11.41 3.32
N GLN A 413 -4.73 -10.54 2.37
CA GLN A 413 -5.64 -9.51 1.85
C GLN A 413 -5.67 -9.53 0.33
N TRP A 414 -6.87 -9.48 -0.25
CA TRP A 414 -7.05 -9.23 -1.67
C TRP A 414 -6.89 -7.74 -1.98
N ILE A 415 -5.98 -7.42 -2.89
CA ILE A 415 -5.63 -6.05 -3.25
C ILE A 415 -5.53 -5.93 -4.78
N ASP A 416 -6.06 -4.85 -5.35
CA ASP A 416 -5.83 -4.49 -6.76
C ASP A 416 -4.33 -4.27 -7.03
N CYS A 417 -3.81 -4.79 -8.13
CA CYS A 417 -2.40 -4.68 -8.50
C CYS A 417 -1.93 -3.22 -8.71
N GLN A 418 -2.84 -2.25 -8.85
CA GLN A 418 -2.52 -0.82 -8.93
C GLN A 418 -2.94 -0.03 -7.68
N SER A 419 -3.27 -0.74 -6.60
CA SER A 419 -3.65 -0.14 -5.32
C SER A 419 -2.55 0.78 -4.79
N THR A 420 -2.95 1.83 -4.10
CA THR A 420 -2.05 2.76 -3.40
C THR A 420 -1.60 2.26 -2.01
N ASN A 421 -1.93 1.01 -1.69
CA ASN A 421 -1.64 0.35 -0.41
C ASN A 421 -0.53 -0.71 -0.50
N ILE A 422 0.12 -0.83 -1.66
CA ILE A 422 1.28 -1.69 -1.87
C ILE A 422 2.43 -0.85 -2.40
N TYR A 423 3.65 -1.10 -1.92
CA TYR A 423 4.84 -0.31 -2.23
C TYR A 423 6.01 -1.22 -2.59
N PRO A 424 6.98 -0.72 -3.40
CA PRO A 424 8.22 -1.44 -3.64
C PRO A 424 9.05 -1.56 -2.36
N ILE A 425 9.89 -2.59 -2.29
CA ILE A 425 10.89 -2.74 -1.21
C ILE A 425 11.73 -1.46 -1.09
N GLY A 426 11.93 -0.99 0.14
CA GLY A 426 12.72 0.21 0.45
C GLY A 426 11.93 1.52 0.36
N TRP A 427 10.60 1.46 0.14
CA TRP A 427 9.75 2.65 0.15
C TRP A 427 9.68 3.27 1.55
N CYS A 428 9.48 2.47 2.60
CA CYS A 428 9.47 2.93 3.99
C CYS A 428 10.79 3.64 4.36
N GLU A 429 11.94 3.09 3.95
CA GLU A 429 13.25 3.72 4.13
C GLU A 429 13.33 5.06 3.38
N LEU A 430 12.89 5.11 2.12
CA LEU A 430 12.90 6.31 1.28
C LEU A 430 12.08 7.45 1.89
N VAL A 431 10.86 7.16 2.35
CA VAL A 431 9.93 8.19 2.84
C VAL A 431 10.02 8.44 4.35
N GLY A 432 10.80 7.62 5.07
CA GLY A 432 10.91 7.67 6.53
C GLY A 432 9.66 7.13 7.25
N TYR A 433 8.96 6.16 6.66
CA TYR A 433 7.83 5.46 7.28
C TYR A 433 8.30 4.21 8.04
N LYS A 434 7.63 3.84 9.13
CA LYS A 434 7.99 2.63 9.89
C LYS A 434 7.57 1.39 9.10
N LEU A 435 8.50 0.46 8.92
CA LEU A 435 8.22 -0.87 8.38
C LEU A 435 8.10 -1.87 9.52
N GLU A 436 7.00 -2.62 9.55
CA GLU A 436 6.82 -3.72 10.50
C GLU A 436 7.55 -4.98 10.01
N PRO A 437 8.41 -5.59 10.85
CA PRO A 437 9.13 -6.81 10.51
C PRO A 437 8.17 -8.00 10.31
N PRO A 438 8.63 -9.08 9.66
CA PRO A 438 7.95 -10.36 9.72
C PRO A 438 7.75 -10.81 11.17
N LYS A 439 6.60 -11.42 11.49
CA LYS A 439 6.39 -11.98 12.83
C LYS A 439 7.39 -13.12 13.04
N GLN A 440 8.15 -13.07 14.14
CA GLN A 440 9.02 -14.18 14.51
C GLN A 440 8.16 -15.34 15.02
N PRO A 441 8.52 -16.60 14.72
CA PRO A 441 7.89 -17.75 15.37
C PRO A 441 8.00 -17.54 16.87
N GLU A 442 6.88 -17.60 17.59
CA GLU A 442 6.91 -17.61 19.05
C GLU A 442 7.79 -18.79 19.46
N GLN A 443 8.95 -18.53 20.07
CA GLN A 443 9.69 -19.59 20.73
C GLN A 443 8.74 -20.14 21.80
N GLU A 444 8.25 -21.37 21.61
CA GLU A 444 7.62 -22.11 22.69
C GLU A 444 8.64 -22.20 23.82
N ASN A 445 8.57 -21.26 24.76
CA ASN A 445 9.20 -21.40 26.05
C ASN A 445 8.50 -22.57 26.74
N THR A 446 9.06 -23.77 26.57
CA THR A 446 8.82 -24.91 27.44
C THR A 446 9.35 -24.58 28.83
N GLU A 447 8.66 -23.72 29.56
CA GLU A 447 8.74 -23.67 31.01
C GLU A 447 7.42 -24.16 31.59
N THR A 448 7.46 -25.44 31.93
CA THR A 448 6.50 -26.13 32.78
C THR A 448 6.13 -25.30 34.02
N THR A 449 4.88 -24.85 34.10
CA THR A 449 4.19 -24.72 35.39
C THR A 449 2.87 -25.48 35.34
N LYS A 450 2.94 -26.73 35.82
CA LYS A 450 1.78 -27.53 36.23
C LYS A 450 1.01 -26.75 37.30
N ARG A 451 -0.19 -26.25 36.99
CA ARG A 451 -1.28 -26.10 37.98
C ARG A 451 -2.61 -26.57 37.41
N SER A 452 -2.81 -27.87 37.59
CA SER A 452 -4.07 -28.56 37.87
C SER A 452 -5.37 -28.02 37.27
N SER A 453 -5.82 -28.75 36.25
CA SER A 453 -7.22 -28.90 35.87
C SER A 453 -8.11 -29.27 37.05
N LYS A 454 -9.16 -28.49 37.31
CA LYS A 454 -10.45 -29.00 37.79
C LYS A 454 -11.55 -28.48 36.89
N LYS A 455 -12.07 -29.37 36.06
CA LYS A 455 -13.39 -29.24 35.42
C LYS A 455 -14.46 -29.18 36.51
N SER A 456 -15.37 -28.21 36.43
CA SER A 456 -16.76 -28.45 36.82
C SER A 456 -17.72 -27.78 35.84
N THR A 457 -18.41 -28.64 35.10
CA THR A 457 -19.66 -28.36 34.40
C THR A 457 -20.76 -28.07 35.41
N THR A 458 -21.44 -26.92 35.30
CA THR A 458 -22.91 -26.88 35.53
C THR A 458 -23.54 -25.65 34.88
N ARG A 459 -24.48 -25.91 33.97
CA ARG A 459 -25.54 -24.99 33.54
C ARG A 459 -26.30 -24.44 34.75
N LYS A 460 -26.65 -23.15 34.72
CA LYS A 460 -28.00 -22.67 35.07
C LYS A 460 -28.22 -21.23 34.61
N SER A 461 -29.31 -21.10 33.86
CA SER A 461 -30.06 -19.89 33.52
C SER A 461 -30.17 -18.86 34.65
N ASN A 462 -30.15 -17.57 34.30
CA ASN A 462 -31.18 -16.67 34.83
C ASN A 462 -31.43 -15.41 33.98
N LYS A 463 -32.73 -15.10 33.92
CA LYS A 463 -33.42 -14.04 33.19
C LYS A 463 -33.03 -12.63 33.67
N ARG A 464 -33.12 -11.70 32.71
CA ARG A 464 -33.64 -10.31 32.77
C ARG A 464 -33.56 -9.57 34.12
N LYS A 465 -33.01 -8.36 34.07
CA LYS A 465 -33.68 -7.15 34.59
C LYS A 465 -33.18 -5.89 33.88
N ARG A 466 -34.12 -5.22 33.19
CA ARG A 466 -34.09 -3.77 32.90
C ARG A 466 -34.02 -3.02 34.22
N PHE A 467 -33.37 -1.85 34.25
CA PHE A 467 -33.89 -0.69 34.98
C PHE A 467 -33.45 0.61 34.32
N ASN A 468 -34.49 1.39 33.99
CA ASN A 468 -34.64 2.83 33.76
C ASN A 468 -33.57 3.63 33.03
#